data_AF-A0A8I0T4M4-F1
#
_entry.id   AF-A0A8I0T4M4-F1
#
_cell.length_a   1.000
_cell.length_b   1.000
_cell.length_c   1.000
_cell.angle_alpha   90.00
_cell.angle_beta   90.00
_cell.angle_gamma   90.00
#
_symmetry.space_group_name_H-M   'P 1'
#
loop_
_entity.id
_entity.type
_entity.pdbx_description
1 polymer ?
#
loop_
_entity_poly.entity_id
_entity_poly.type
_entity_poly.pdbx_seq_one_letter_code
_entity_poly.pdbx_strand_id
1 'polypeptide(L)'
;MSKNSLTPFLLALKSADITKIQAMYCQSTTEGKVEVLKFLFQSAQNNDALYGHYQDIATLCLQGGEFPTPLLGAINSLEKFSFFSSPLILSSQIMCSNQQGNTILHIFLSTVAASENGLNYLKTLLLFESREILQNAISHRNDKQLTPLECYLAFNANIDALAIQELSALLGLIEVERRQTDIQASNAKVIESHLRQQNRLSDYKQFLLATYYKSNH
;
A
#
# COMPACT_ATOMS: atom_id res chain seq x y z
N MET A 1 24.58 2.81 -19.49
CA MET A 1 23.91 2.40 -20.74
C MET A 1 22.57 1.76 -20.39
N SER A 2 21.46 2.49 -20.52
CA SER A 2 20.11 1.95 -20.38
C SER A 2 19.81 1.12 -21.64
N LYS A 3 19.86 -0.21 -21.51
CA LYS A 3 19.27 -1.09 -22.52
C LYS A 3 17.78 -1.08 -22.24
N ASN A 4 17.00 -0.66 -23.23
CA ASN A 4 15.56 -0.44 -23.16
C ASN A 4 14.82 -1.74 -22.74
N SER A 5 14.60 -1.93 -21.42
CA SER A 5 14.01 -3.14 -20.81
C SER A 5 12.62 -3.46 -21.34
N LEU A 6 11.95 -2.43 -21.84
CA LEU A 6 10.60 -2.50 -22.39
C LEU A 6 10.52 -3.22 -23.73
N THR A 7 11.52 -3.11 -24.61
CA THR A 7 11.40 -3.71 -25.96
C THR A 7 11.30 -5.23 -25.92
N PRO A 8 12.16 -5.96 -25.17
CA PRO A 8 12.01 -7.40 -25.00
C PRO A 8 10.70 -7.80 -24.31
N PHE A 9 10.25 -7.02 -23.32
CA PHE A 9 8.99 -7.28 -22.61
C PHE A 9 7.77 -7.11 -23.52
N LEU A 10 7.73 -6.06 -24.35
CA LEU A 10 6.65 -5.83 -25.32
C LEU A 10 6.58 -6.95 -26.37
N LEU A 11 7.72 -7.51 -26.78
CA LEU A 11 7.74 -8.69 -27.66
C LEU A 11 7.16 -9.92 -26.96
N ALA A 12 7.44 -10.12 -25.67
CA ALA A 12 6.83 -11.19 -24.89
C ALA A 12 5.31 -11.00 -24.76
N LEU A 13 4.83 -9.79 -24.49
CA LEU A 13 3.39 -9.50 -24.46
C LEU A 13 2.71 -9.81 -25.79
N LYS A 14 3.32 -9.43 -26.93
CA LYS A 14 2.79 -9.74 -28.27
C LYS A 14 2.71 -11.23 -28.55
N SER A 15 3.57 -12.04 -27.92
CA SER A 15 3.53 -13.49 -28.08
C SER A 15 2.39 -14.17 -27.30
N ALA A 16 1.71 -13.43 -26.41
CA ALA A 16 0.65 -13.95 -25.52
C ALA A 16 1.06 -15.20 -24.70
N ASP A 17 2.36 -15.39 -24.51
CA ASP A 17 2.95 -16.54 -23.83
C ASP A 17 3.26 -16.17 -22.38
N ILE A 18 2.42 -16.65 -21.45
CA ILE A 18 2.51 -16.34 -20.01
C ILE A 18 3.90 -16.66 -19.46
N THR A 19 4.46 -17.81 -19.84
CA THR A 19 5.77 -18.26 -19.37
C THR A 19 6.87 -17.31 -19.83
N LYS A 20 6.78 -16.81 -21.08
CA LYS A 20 7.73 -15.79 -21.56
C LYS A 20 7.57 -14.46 -20.84
N ILE A 21 6.35 -14.01 -20.58
CA ILE A 21 6.11 -12.75 -19.84
C ILE A 21 6.72 -12.82 -18.44
N GLN A 22 6.45 -13.92 -17.72
CA GLN A 22 7.00 -14.19 -16.40
C GLN A 22 8.53 -14.28 -16.42
N ALA A 23 9.10 -15.06 -17.33
CA ALA A 23 10.55 -15.23 -17.44
C ALA A 23 11.25 -13.90 -17.77
N MET A 24 10.70 -13.11 -18.69
CA MET A 24 11.25 -11.80 -19.05
C MET A 24 11.25 -10.83 -17.87
N TYR A 25 10.15 -10.78 -17.11
CA TYR A 25 10.09 -9.95 -15.91
C TYR A 25 11.06 -10.44 -14.82
N CYS A 26 11.11 -11.75 -14.58
CA CYS A 26 11.99 -12.38 -13.59
C CYS A 26 13.47 -12.02 -13.83
N GLN A 27 13.92 -12.15 -15.09
CA GLN A 27 15.29 -11.94 -15.53
C GLN A 27 15.68 -10.46 -15.67
N SER A 28 14.71 -9.54 -15.59
CA SER A 28 14.97 -8.11 -15.69
C SER A 28 15.69 -7.58 -14.44
N THR A 29 16.53 -6.56 -14.62
CA THR A 29 17.13 -5.83 -13.49
C THR A 29 16.05 -5.12 -12.68
N THR A 30 16.39 -4.67 -11.47
CA THR A 30 15.47 -3.87 -10.64
C THR A 30 14.93 -2.66 -11.38
N GLU A 31 15.77 -1.92 -12.12
CA GLU A 31 15.33 -0.79 -12.94
C GLU A 31 14.38 -1.24 -14.06
N GLY A 32 14.67 -2.37 -14.73
CA GLY A 32 13.81 -2.91 -15.77
C GLY A 32 12.44 -3.34 -15.25
N LYS A 33 12.38 -3.96 -14.06
CA LYS A 33 11.11 -4.28 -13.38
C LYS A 33 10.31 -3.02 -13.07
N VAL A 34 10.97 -1.96 -12.60
CA VAL A 34 10.34 -0.65 -12.34
C VAL A 34 9.78 -0.06 -13.64
N GLU A 35 10.54 -0.09 -14.73
CA GLU A 35 10.08 0.42 -16.04
C GLU A 35 8.86 -0.34 -16.56
N VAL A 36 8.86 -1.67 -16.46
CA VAL A 36 7.74 -2.52 -16.87
C VAL A 36 6.48 -2.21 -16.08
N LEU A 37 6.55 -2.19 -14.74
CA LEU A 37 5.38 -1.92 -13.90
C LEU A 37 4.86 -0.48 -14.08
N LYS A 38 5.75 0.50 -14.25
CA LYS A 38 5.35 1.88 -14.59
C LYS A 38 4.63 1.95 -15.93
N PHE A 39 5.12 1.24 -16.94
CA PHE A 39 4.49 1.17 -18.25
C PHE A 39 3.08 0.56 -18.18
N LEU A 40 2.89 -0.53 -17.42
CA LEU A 40 1.58 -1.16 -17.24
C LEU A 40 0.59 -0.20 -16.56
N PHE A 41 1.02 0.47 -15.50
CA PHE A 41 0.20 1.49 -14.82
C PHE A 41 -0.18 2.63 -15.76
N GLN A 42 0.78 3.22 -16.47
CA GLN A 42 0.53 4.31 -17.42
C GLN A 42 -0.39 3.88 -18.57
N SER A 43 -0.26 2.64 -19.05
CA SER A 43 -1.11 2.11 -20.11
C SER A 43 -2.55 1.92 -19.62
N ALA A 44 -2.73 1.48 -18.37
CA ALA A 44 -4.05 1.37 -17.75
C ALA A 44 -4.73 2.73 -17.59
N GLN A 45 -4.00 3.77 -17.19
CA GLN A 45 -4.53 5.14 -17.07
C GLN A 45 -4.96 5.75 -18.40
N ASN A 46 -4.34 5.33 -19.51
CA ASN A 46 -4.69 5.83 -20.83
C ASN A 46 -5.84 5.04 -21.48
N ASN A 47 -6.27 3.91 -20.89
CA ASN A 47 -7.30 3.05 -21.46
C ASN A 47 -8.08 2.28 -20.38
N ASP A 48 -9.10 2.94 -19.82
CA ASP A 48 -9.96 2.39 -18.77
C ASP A 48 -10.57 1.03 -19.12
N ALA A 49 -10.93 0.81 -20.39
CA ALA A 49 -11.52 -0.45 -20.85
C ALA A 49 -10.56 -1.65 -20.70
N LEU A 50 -9.25 -1.39 -20.67
CA LEU A 50 -8.20 -2.39 -20.48
C LEU A 50 -7.54 -2.32 -19.10
N TYR A 51 -8.08 -1.53 -18.16
CA TYR A 51 -7.49 -1.35 -16.84
C TYR A 51 -7.25 -2.69 -16.12
N GLY A 52 -8.30 -3.53 -16.05
CA GLY A 52 -8.21 -4.86 -15.45
C GLY A 52 -7.21 -5.77 -16.18
N HIS A 53 -7.15 -5.69 -17.51
CA HIS A 53 -6.19 -6.46 -18.30
C HIS A 53 -4.74 -6.11 -17.96
N TYR A 54 -4.42 -4.82 -17.76
CA TYR A 54 -3.08 -4.41 -17.31
C TYR A 54 -2.78 -4.82 -15.87
N GLN A 55 -3.78 -4.88 -14.98
CA GLN A 55 -3.61 -5.46 -13.65
C GLN A 55 -3.34 -6.98 -13.73
N ASP A 56 -3.99 -7.70 -14.63
CA ASP A 56 -3.73 -9.13 -14.84
C ASP A 56 -2.30 -9.35 -15.32
N ILE A 57 -1.82 -8.54 -16.28
CA ILE A 57 -0.42 -8.61 -16.74
C ILE A 57 0.55 -8.28 -15.59
N ALA A 58 0.25 -7.27 -14.76
CA ALA A 58 1.07 -6.96 -13.60
C ALA A 58 1.10 -8.14 -12.61
N THR A 59 -0.04 -8.81 -12.41
CA THR A 59 -0.13 -10.02 -11.58
C THR A 59 0.76 -11.14 -12.12
N LEU A 60 0.72 -11.39 -13.43
CA LEU A 60 1.61 -12.36 -14.08
C LEU A 60 3.08 -11.99 -13.86
N CYS A 61 3.45 -10.72 -14.02
CA CYS A 61 4.81 -10.26 -13.76
C CYS A 61 5.23 -10.58 -12.31
N LEU A 62 4.39 -10.25 -11.34
CA LEU A 62 4.68 -10.47 -9.92
C LEU A 62 4.63 -11.96 -9.52
N GLN A 63 3.94 -12.81 -10.27
CA GLN A 63 4.07 -14.26 -10.08
C GLN A 63 5.41 -14.80 -10.60
N GLY A 64 6.02 -14.14 -11.60
CA GLY A 64 7.33 -14.50 -12.15
C GLY A 64 8.52 -13.90 -11.37
N GLY A 65 8.33 -12.83 -10.61
CA GLY A 65 9.41 -12.20 -9.86
C GLY A 65 8.95 -11.15 -8.85
N GLU A 66 9.89 -10.68 -8.05
CA GLU A 66 9.58 -9.77 -6.94
C GLU A 66 9.15 -8.36 -7.38
N PHE A 67 8.31 -7.73 -6.56
CA PHE A 67 7.96 -6.32 -6.66
C PHE A 67 9.18 -5.47 -6.28
N PRO A 68 9.62 -4.54 -7.15
CA PRO A 68 10.85 -3.81 -6.91
C PRO A 68 10.70 -2.83 -5.76
N THR A 69 11.53 -2.96 -4.71
CA THR A 69 11.54 -2.08 -3.54
C THR A 69 11.54 -0.58 -3.88
N PRO A 70 12.28 -0.07 -4.89
CA PRO A 70 12.23 1.34 -5.27
C PRO A 70 10.84 1.84 -5.67
N LEU A 71 9.95 0.95 -6.13
CA LEU A 71 8.59 1.30 -6.52
C LEU A 71 7.64 1.39 -5.32
N LEU A 72 7.95 0.77 -4.17
CA LEU A 72 7.11 0.86 -2.96
C LEU A 72 6.91 2.31 -2.54
N GLY A 73 7.99 3.10 -2.50
CA GLY A 73 7.95 4.52 -2.13
C GLY A 73 7.20 5.41 -3.13
N ALA A 74 6.95 4.93 -4.35
CA ALA A 74 6.23 5.67 -5.37
C ALA A 74 4.71 5.52 -5.28
N ILE A 75 4.21 4.55 -4.51
CA ILE A 75 2.78 4.29 -4.31
C ILE A 75 2.27 5.19 -3.18
N ASN A 76 2.01 6.44 -3.54
CA ASN A 76 1.65 7.51 -2.61
C ASN A 76 0.29 8.16 -2.89
N SER A 77 -0.51 7.57 -3.79
CA SER A 77 -1.87 8.00 -4.14
C SER A 77 -2.82 6.82 -4.21
N LEU A 78 -4.13 7.07 -4.11
CA LEU A 78 -5.12 6.00 -4.22
C LEU A 78 -5.08 5.34 -5.60
N GLU A 79 -4.91 6.11 -6.66
CA GLU A 79 -4.84 5.60 -8.04
C GLU A 79 -3.73 4.55 -8.24
N LYS A 80 -2.53 4.80 -7.71
CA LYS A 80 -1.43 3.82 -7.78
C LYS A 80 -1.71 2.63 -6.88
N PHE A 81 -2.22 2.89 -5.67
CA PHE A 81 -2.54 1.82 -4.74
C PHE A 81 -3.63 0.90 -5.29
N SER A 82 -4.68 1.44 -5.91
CA SER A 82 -5.77 0.67 -6.48
C SER A 82 -5.32 -0.17 -7.68
N PHE A 83 -4.36 0.32 -8.46
CA PHE A 83 -3.75 -0.47 -9.54
C PHE A 83 -2.90 -1.63 -9.00
N PHE A 84 -2.03 -1.37 -8.03
CA PHE A 84 -1.06 -2.36 -7.55
C PHE A 84 -1.58 -3.28 -6.43
N SER A 85 -2.65 -2.91 -5.72
CA SER A 85 -3.19 -3.70 -4.61
C SER A 85 -3.56 -5.12 -5.04
N SER A 86 -4.37 -5.26 -6.10
CA SER A 86 -4.79 -6.57 -6.62
C SER A 86 -3.60 -7.43 -7.06
N PRO A 87 -2.68 -6.96 -7.93
CA PRO A 87 -1.48 -7.71 -8.30
C PRO A 87 -0.63 -8.15 -7.09
N LEU A 88 -0.44 -7.28 -6.11
CA LEU A 88 0.35 -7.58 -4.92
C LEU A 88 -0.32 -8.60 -4.01
N ILE A 89 -1.65 -8.53 -3.86
CA ILE A 89 -2.42 -9.49 -3.07
C ILE A 89 -2.39 -10.86 -3.74
N LEU A 90 -2.70 -10.93 -5.04
CA LEU A 90 -2.78 -12.18 -5.80
C LEU A 90 -1.42 -12.87 -5.98
N SER A 91 -0.32 -12.11 -5.91
CA SER A 91 1.05 -12.65 -5.90
C SER A 91 1.62 -12.87 -4.48
N SER A 92 0.84 -12.62 -3.42
CA SER A 92 1.29 -12.70 -2.01
C SER A 92 2.48 -11.78 -1.67
N GLN A 93 2.63 -10.67 -2.40
CA GLN A 93 3.73 -9.72 -2.25
C GLN A 93 3.33 -8.40 -1.55
N ILE A 94 2.08 -8.26 -1.09
CA ILE A 94 1.63 -7.07 -0.33
C ILE A 94 2.46 -6.85 0.96
N MET A 95 3.08 -7.91 1.48
CA MET A 95 3.94 -7.92 2.67
C MET A 95 5.39 -7.49 2.39
N CYS A 96 5.78 -7.32 1.13
CA CYS A 96 7.12 -6.86 0.79
C CYS A 96 7.37 -5.48 1.42
N SER A 97 8.51 -5.34 2.07
CA SER A 97 8.90 -4.13 2.78
C SER A 97 10.18 -3.52 2.20
N ASN A 98 10.37 -2.23 2.46
CA ASN A 98 11.62 -1.56 2.18
C ASN A 98 12.64 -1.75 3.32
N GLN A 99 13.81 -1.11 3.20
CA GLN A 99 14.89 -1.17 4.19
C GLN A 99 14.53 -0.68 5.61
N GLN A 100 13.35 -0.07 5.79
CA GLN A 100 12.84 0.41 7.08
C GLN A 100 11.70 -0.48 7.61
N GLY A 101 11.46 -1.63 6.98
CA GLY A 101 10.32 -2.51 7.29
C GLY A 101 8.97 -1.95 6.85
N ASN A 102 8.93 -0.84 6.11
CA ASN A 102 7.66 -0.27 5.64
C ASN A 102 7.14 -1.07 4.44
N THR A 103 5.98 -1.69 4.61
CA THR A 103 5.19 -2.26 3.51
C THR A 103 4.49 -1.16 2.71
N ILE A 104 3.87 -1.54 1.59
CA ILE A 104 3.03 -0.64 0.80
C ILE A 104 1.93 0.04 1.64
N LEU A 105 1.33 -0.66 2.62
CA LEU A 105 0.28 -0.07 3.46
C LEU A 105 0.82 1.01 4.39
N HIS A 106 2.04 0.84 4.93
CA HIS A 106 2.69 1.89 5.72
C HIS A 106 2.88 3.15 4.89
N ILE A 107 3.36 3.01 3.66
CA ILE A 107 3.64 4.12 2.76
C ILE A 107 2.33 4.78 2.33
N PHE A 108 1.40 4.00 1.79
CA PHE A 108 0.11 4.49 1.31
C PHE A 108 -0.64 5.27 2.39
N LEU A 109 -0.80 4.70 3.59
CA LEU A 109 -1.53 5.37 4.66
C LEU A 109 -0.80 6.59 5.22
N SER A 110 0.54 6.60 5.20
CA SER A 110 1.32 7.79 5.60
C SER A 110 1.14 8.97 4.64
N THR A 111 0.77 8.73 3.38
CA THR A 111 0.76 9.77 2.33
C THR A 111 -0.60 10.06 1.72
N VAL A 112 -1.57 9.14 1.83
CA VAL A 112 -2.87 9.28 1.15
C VAL A 112 -3.59 10.56 1.56
N ALA A 113 -4.11 11.30 0.58
CA ALA A 113 -4.83 12.52 0.88
C ALA A 113 -6.24 12.19 1.42
N ALA A 114 -6.72 12.98 2.38
CA ALA A 114 -8.07 12.79 2.94
C ALA A 114 -9.18 12.88 1.88
N SER A 115 -8.95 13.62 0.80
CA SER A 115 -9.88 13.74 -0.34
C SER A 115 -9.98 12.48 -1.20
N GLU A 116 -9.01 11.57 -1.12
CA GLU A 116 -8.98 10.38 -1.99
C GLU A 116 -9.85 9.23 -1.44
N ASN A 117 -10.35 9.32 -0.20
CA ASN A 117 -11.10 8.23 0.45
C ASN A 117 -10.33 6.89 0.55
N GLY A 118 -9.02 6.98 0.81
CA GLY A 118 -8.14 5.82 0.82
C GLY A 118 -8.41 4.82 1.93
N LEU A 119 -8.89 5.28 3.10
CA LEU A 119 -9.23 4.38 4.20
C LEU A 119 -10.46 3.54 3.83
N ASN A 120 -11.47 4.15 3.23
CA ASN A 120 -12.68 3.47 2.78
C ASN A 120 -12.39 2.46 1.67
N TYR A 121 -11.49 2.79 0.75
CA TYR A 121 -11.02 1.82 -0.25
C TYR A 121 -10.33 0.62 0.41
N LEU A 122 -9.38 0.85 1.34
CA LEU A 122 -8.69 -0.23 2.03
C LEU A 122 -9.65 -1.11 2.86
N LYS A 123 -10.62 -0.51 3.55
CA LYS A 123 -11.66 -1.24 4.27
C LYS A 123 -12.50 -2.10 3.33
N THR A 124 -12.85 -1.56 2.16
CA THR A 124 -13.59 -2.30 1.13
C THR A 124 -12.78 -3.50 0.65
N LEU A 125 -11.48 -3.35 0.37
CA LEU A 125 -10.61 -4.47 0.02
C LEU A 125 -10.58 -5.57 1.10
N LEU A 126 -10.56 -5.20 2.38
CA LEU A 126 -10.61 -6.13 3.53
C LEU A 126 -11.94 -6.88 3.68
N LEU A 127 -12.96 -6.62 2.86
CA LEU A 127 -14.22 -7.37 2.86
C LEU A 127 -14.28 -8.49 1.82
N PHE A 128 -13.28 -8.58 0.93
CA PHE A 128 -13.23 -9.59 -0.14
C PHE A 128 -12.38 -10.82 0.23
N GLU A 129 -12.36 -11.82 -0.66
CA GLU A 129 -11.85 -13.18 -0.43
C GLU A 129 -10.37 -13.26 -0.02
N SER A 130 -9.54 -12.26 -0.32
CA SER A 130 -8.13 -12.19 0.08
C SER A 130 -7.89 -11.60 1.48
N ARG A 131 -8.82 -11.87 2.40
CA ARG A 131 -8.93 -11.19 3.70
C ARG A 131 -7.72 -11.38 4.60
N GLU A 132 -7.20 -12.59 4.71
CA GLU A 132 -6.17 -12.94 5.69
C GLU A 132 -4.83 -12.24 5.38
N ILE A 133 -4.41 -12.26 4.12
CA ILE A 133 -3.18 -11.59 3.68
C ILE A 133 -3.23 -10.09 3.98
N LEU A 134 -4.36 -9.43 3.73
CA LEU A 134 -4.53 -8.01 4.04
C LEU A 134 -4.63 -7.74 5.55
N GLN A 135 -5.25 -8.63 6.33
CA GLN A 135 -5.30 -8.53 7.79
C GLN A 135 -3.90 -8.64 8.41
N ASN A 136 -3.07 -9.54 7.87
CA ASN A 136 -1.67 -9.65 8.27
C ASN A 136 -0.88 -8.40 7.86
N ALA A 137 -1.14 -7.86 6.67
CA ALA A 137 -0.47 -6.66 6.17
C ALA A 137 -0.80 -5.41 7.00
N ILE A 138 -2.07 -5.24 7.40
CA ILE A 138 -2.47 -4.09 8.22
C ILE A 138 -1.95 -4.17 9.66
N SER A 139 -1.59 -5.37 10.12
CA SER A 139 -1.09 -5.61 11.48
C SER A 139 0.44 -5.74 11.53
N HIS A 140 1.11 -5.63 10.38
CA HIS A 140 2.56 -5.74 10.28
C HIS A 140 3.24 -4.55 10.96
N ARG A 141 4.29 -4.80 11.74
CA ARG A 141 5.10 -3.74 12.36
C ARG A 141 6.37 -3.51 11.55
N ASN A 142 6.65 -2.25 11.23
CA ASN A 142 7.93 -1.86 10.63
C ASN A 142 9.09 -1.88 11.66
N ASP A 143 10.29 -1.46 11.25
CA ASP A 143 11.47 -1.47 12.11
C ASP A 143 11.36 -0.52 13.31
N LYS A 144 10.48 0.50 13.23
CA LYS A 144 10.14 1.39 14.34
C LYS A 144 9.01 0.84 15.22
N GLN A 145 8.61 -0.41 15.02
CA GLN A 145 7.52 -1.08 15.70
C GLN A 145 6.16 -0.39 15.50
N LEU A 146 5.97 0.36 14.40
CA LEU A 146 4.71 0.99 14.06
C LEU A 146 3.95 0.13 13.06
N THR A 147 2.64 -0.01 13.25
CA THR A 147 1.74 -0.58 12.23
C THR A 147 1.41 0.46 11.14
N PRO A 148 0.82 0.05 9.99
CA PRO A 148 0.30 0.98 8.99
C PRO A 148 -0.68 2.01 9.55
N LEU A 149 -1.57 1.66 10.47
CA LEU A 149 -2.48 2.61 11.10
C LEU A 149 -1.76 3.56 12.07
N GLU A 150 -0.76 3.07 12.81
CA GLU A 150 0.10 3.97 13.61
C GLU A 150 0.87 4.95 12.71
N CYS A 151 1.33 4.50 11.55
CA CYS A 151 1.96 5.36 10.54
C CYS A 151 0.98 6.37 9.94
N TYR A 152 -0.29 6.00 9.71
CA TYR A 152 -1.35 6.95 9.36
C TYR A 152 -1.47 8.06 10.41
N LEU A 153 -1.58 7.67 11.68
CA LEU A 153 -1.76 8.62 12.79
C LEU A 153 -0.56 9.57 12.91
N ALA A 154 0.65 9.04 12.78
CA ALA A 154 1.89 9.80 12.94
C ALA A 154 2.27 10.67 11.73
N PHE A 155 2.14 10.14 10.52
CA PHE A 155 2.75 10.74 9.33
C PHE A 155 1.74 11.32 8.33
N ASN A 156 0.46 10.92 8.35
CA ASN A 156 -0.54 11.44 7.43
C ASN A 156 -0.86 12.93 7.67
N ALA A 157 -0.66 13.75 6.63
CA ALA A 157 -0.69 15.22 6.68
C ALA A 157 -2.04 15.80 7.14
N ASN A 158 -3.15 15.07 6.97
CA ASN A 158 -4.47 15.57 7.32
C ASN A 158 -4.61 15.81 8.84
N ILE A 159 -4.88 17.05 9.22
CA ILE A 159 -5.14 17.47 10.61
C ILE A 159 -6.62 17.79 10.87
N ASP A 160 -7.41 17.88 9.81
CA ASP A 160 -8.83 18.20 9.83
C ASP A 160 -9.70 16.97 10.07
N ALA A 161 -10.96 17.20 10.44
CA ALA A 161 -11.93 16.14 10.64
C ALA A 161 -12.14 15.33 9.35
N LEU A 162 -12.06 14.00 9.45
CA LEU A 162 -12.37 13.12 8.34
C LEU A 162 -13.86 13.16 8.00
N ALA A 163 -14.19 12.98 6.72
CA ALA A 163 -15.54 12.68 6.30
C ALA A 163 -16.06 11.43 7.03
N ILE A 164 -17.37 11.36 7.27
CA ILE A 164 -17.98 10.30 8.09
C ILE A 164 -17.67 8.88 7.57
N GLN A 165 -17.54 8.73 6.26
CA GLN A 165 -17.22 7.47 5.59
C GLN A 165 -15.77 7.05 5.88
N GLU A 166 -14.83 7.98 5.80
CA GLU A 166 -13.41 7.75 6.13
C GLU A 166 -13.19 7.48 7.61
N LEU A 167 -13.89 8.21 8.50
CA LEU A 167 -13.83 7.93 9.94
C LEU A 167 -14.37 6.54 10.24
N SER A 168 -15.53 6.18 9.67
CA SER A 168 -16.11 4.83 9.80
C SER A 168 -15.21 3.76 9.20
N ALA A 169 -14.42 4.11 8.19
CA ALA A 169 -13.44 3.22 7.62
C ALA A 169 -12.27 2.99 8.57
N LEU A 170 -11.65 4.07 9.08
CA LEU A 170 -10.58 4.03 10.06
C LEU A 170 -10.97 3.18 11.28
N LEU A 171 -12.14 3.43 11.87
CA LEU A 171 -12.61 2.65 13.03
C LEU A 171 -12.75 1.15 12.71
N GLY A 172 -13.25 0.82 11.52
CA GLY A 172 -13.33 -0.56 11.06
C GLY A 172 -11.95 -1.20 10.86
N LEU A 173 -10.98 -0.46 10.35
CA LEU A 173 -9.60 -0.92 10.18
C LEU A 173 -8.91 -1.15 11.53
N ILE A 174 -9.12 -0.24 12.49
CA ILE A 174 -8.62 -0.37 13.88
C ILE A 174 -9.16 -1.66 14.52
N GLU A 175 -10.45 -1.91 14.36
CA GLU A 175 -11.09 -3.13 14.89
C GLU A 175 -10.51 -4.41 14.26
N VAL A 176 -10.17 -4.37 12.96
CA VAL A 176 -9.52 -5.49 12.28
C VAL A 176 -8.11 -5.71 12.81
N GLU A 177 -7.30 -4.66 12.92
CA GLU A 177 -5.92 -4.74 13.41
C GLU A 177 -5.87 -5.26 14.86
N ARG A 178 -6.75 -4.77 15.74
CA ARG A 178 -6.82 -5.19 17.15
C ARG A 178 -7.13 -6.67 17.36
N ARG A 179 -7.74 -7.33 16.38
CA ARG A 179 -8.00 -8.77 16.45
C ARG A 179 -6.77 -9.61 16.12
N GLN A 180 -5.74 -9.00 15.54
CA GLN A 180 -4.56 -9.67 15.00
C GLN A 180 -3.28 -9.33 15.77
N THR A 181 -3.18 -8.13 16.35
CA THR A 181 -1.99 -7.70 17.07
C THR A 181 -2.32 -6.90 18.32
N ASP A 182 -1.49 -7.05 19.34
CA ASP A 182 -1.57 -6.26 20.56
C ASP A 182 -1.16 -4.81 20.31
N ILE A 183 -1.85 -3.89 20.98
CA ILE A 183 -1.55 -2.46 20.93
C ILE A 183 -0.29 -2.16 21.76
N GLN A 184 0.73 -1.57 21.14
CA GLN A 184 1.90 -1.08 21.85
C GLN A 184 1.64 0.32 22.42
N ALA A 185 1.11 0.40 23.64
CA ALA A 185 0.74 1.66 24.29
C ALA A 185 1.90 2.68 24.41
N SER A 186 3.16 2.22 24.40
CA SER A 186 4.34 3.09 24.35
C SER A 186 4.39 3.98 23.11
N ASN A 187 3.84 3.51 21.98
CA ASN A 187 3.86 4.23 20.71
C ASN A 187 3.00 5.51 20.77
N ALA A 188 1.95 5.54 21.59
CA ALA A 188 1.09 6.72 21.74
C ALA A 188 1.88 8.00 22.07
N LYS A 189 2.77 7.92 23.07
CA LYS A 189 3.61 9.05 23.50
C LYS A 189 4.63 9.45 22.44
N VAL A 190 5.18 8.47 21.72
CA VAL A 190 6.15 8.70 20.64
C VAL A 190 5.49 9.44 19.48
N ILE A 191 4.31 8.98 19.04
CA ILE A 191 3.55 9.59 17.96
C ILE A 191 3.10 10.99 18.34
N GLU A 192 2.57 11.18 19.55
CA GLU A 192 2.16 12.49 20.05
C GLU A 192 3.33 13.48 20.07
N SER A 193 4.50 13.06 20.57
CA SER A 193 5.71 13.87 20.59
C SER A 193 6.17 14.24 19.18
N HIS A 194 6.11 13.30 18.25
CA HIS A 194 6.42 13.54 16.83
C HIS A 194 5.47 14.58 16.22
N LEU A 195 4.16 14.44 16.44
CA LEU A 195 3.17 15.40 15.92
C LEU A 195 3.35 16.80 16.50
N ARG A 196 3.72 16.93 17.79
CA ARG A 196 4.05 18.23 18.41
C ARG A 196 5.27 18.87 17.75
N GLN A 197 6.33 18.10 17.53
CA GLN A 197 7.55 18.59 16.87
C GLN A 197 7.29 19.08 15.44
N GLN A 198 6.31 18.47 14.76
CA GLN A 198 5.92 18.84 13.40
C GLN A 198 4.79 19.88 13.34
N ASN A 199 4.35 20.46 14.47
CA ASN A 199 3.20 21.37 14.57
C ASN A 199 1.90 20.80 13.95
N ARG A 200 1.67 19.50 14.11
CA ARG A 200 0.55 18.74 13.53
C ARG A 200 -0.35 18.07 14.57
N LEU A 201 -0.12 18.32 15.86
CA LEU A 201 -0.99 17.84 16.92
C LEU A 201 -2.21 18.77 17.06
N SER A 202 -3.29 18.46 16.36
CA SER A 202 -4.61 19.10 16.54
C SER A 202 -5.47 18.35 17.56
N ASP A 203 -6.53 18.99 18.06
CA ASP A 203 -7.54 18.34 18.92
C ASP A 203 -8.11 17.09 18.24
N TYR A 204 -8.30 17.13 16.92
CA TYR A 204 -8.77 15.99 16.15
C TYR A 204 -7.74 14.85 16.09
N LYS A 205 -6.44 15.14 15.91
CA LYS A 205 -5.39 14.11 16.01
C LYS A 205 -5.31 13.50 17.41
N GLN A 206 -5.48 14.30 18.46
CA GLN A 206 -5.57 13.80 19.83
C GLN A 206 -6.78 12.88 20.01
N PHE A 207 -7.94 13.24 19.46
CA PHE A 207 -9.13 12.39 19.46
C PHE A 207 -8.87 11.05 18.73
N LEU A 208 -8.22 11.07 17.57
CA LEU A 208 -7.89 9.83 16.83
C LEU A 208 -6.90 8.95 17.60
N LEU A 209 -5.84 9.54 18.17
CA LEU A 209 -4.88 8.82 19.01
C LEU A 209 -5.56 8.20 20.23
N ALA A 210 -6.40 8.97 20.93
CA ALA A 210 -7.16 8.47 22.06
C ALA A 210 -8.06 7.30 21.61
N THR A 211 -8.78 7.44 20.51
CA THR A 211 -9.64 6.38 19.97
C THR A 211 -8.84 5.12 19.63
N TYR A 212 -7.67 5.28 19.00
CA TYR A 212 -6.80 4.18 18.62
C TYR A 212 -6.19 3.43 19.82
N TYR A 213 -5.71 4.16 20.83
CA TYR A 213 -5.03 3.57 21.99
C TYR A 213 -5.94 3.28 23.18
N LYS A 214 -7.21 3.69 23.15
CA LYS A 214 -8.16 3.38 24.22
C LYS A 214 -8.40 1.87 24.25
N SER A 215 -7.90 1.23 25.30
CA SER A 215 -8.20 -0.16 25.64
C SER A 215 -9.72 -0.29 25.81
N ASN A 216 -10.33 -1.26 25.13
CA ASN A 216 -11.65 -1.73 25.55
C ASN A 216 -11.41 -2.41 26.91
N HIS A 217 -11.82 -1.73 27.98
CA HIS A 217 -11.95 -2.35 29.30
C HIS A 217 -13.10 -3.36 29.28
#